data_AF-A0A0D2BXW2-F1
#
_entry.id   AF-A0A0D2BXW2-F1
#
_cell.length_a   1.000
_cell.length_b   1.000
_cell.length_c   1.000
_cell.angle_alpha   90.00
_cell.angle_beta   90.00
_cell.angle_gamma   90.00
#
_symmetry.space_group_name_H-M   'P 1'
#
loop_
_entity.id
_entity.type
_entity.pdbx_description
1 polymer ?
#
loop_
_entity_poly.entity_id
_entity_poly.type
_entity_poly.pdbx_seq_one_letter_code
_entity_poly.pdbx_strand_id
1 'polypeptide(L)'
;MADSSTTRNTRLFGLPTELNDQIISKLNYQDLCSLRATCHSASALIPLTTLKTLRQNIKAKLLDEEATDYAQREIRYGNMAHWARAFPTERRTWYTNDAICNIHANFITRACRLNCYACLQNLPRECFTDSQVMGSRSLGHKDAERRFCKVCGVKKGIWARGTTIKEAKGTWVVCKGCASIRTADSKYKRDGVCSAQCLSQVIKEYQNTTSKPCTSKGTSYISQNSSTSAESHETRTSNTRATRCLRCWAISHTEKVADGELALHLCKECEAFTRSS
;
A
#
# COMPACT_ATOMS: atom_id res chain seq x y z
N MET A 1 22.94 5.74 65.51
CA MET A 1 21.88 6.30 64.63
C MET A 1 22.38 6.22 63.21
N ALA A 2 21.96 5.22 62.45
CA ALA A 2 22.30 5.08 61.04
C ALA A 2 20.99 4.79 60.29
N ASP A 3 20.39 5.86 59.75
CA ASP A 3 19.25 5.75 58.85
C ASP A 3 19.73 5.08 57.56
N SER A 4 19.39 3.80 57.43
CA SER A 4 19.53 3.05 56.19
C SER A 4 18.55 3.62 55.18
N SER A 5 19.07 4.50 54.33
CA SER A 5 18.40 5.05 53.16
C SER A 5 18.06 3.91 52.20
N THR A 6 16.88 3.33 52.41
CA THR A 6 16.29 2.33 51.53
C THR A 6 15.97 3.03 50.22
N THR A 7 16.87 2.92 49.25
CA THR A 7 16.61 3.28 47.86
C THR A 7 15.48 2.38 47.35
N ARG A 8 14.23 2.86 47.48
CA ARG A 8 13.07 2.21 46.88
C ARG A 8 13.30 2.19 45.38
N ASN A 9 13.70 1.04 44.87
CA ASN A 9 13.77 0.73 43.45
C ASN A 9 12.34 0.76 42.88
N THR A 10 11.86 1.94 42.51
CA THR A 10 10.59 2.14 41.79
C THR A 10 10.77 1.62 40.36
N ARG A 11 10.53 0.32 40.17
CA ARG A 11 10.51 -0.30 38.85
C ARG A 11 9.18 0.02 38.17
N LEU A 12 9.22 0.33 36.88
CA LEU A 12 8.05 0.62 36.04
C LEU A 12 6.92 -0.42 36.20
N PHE A 13 7.27 -1.71 36.23
CA PHE A 13 6.30 -2.81 36.33
C PHE A 13 5.79 -3.07 37.76
N GLY A 14 6.29 -2.34 38.77
CA GLY A 14 5.80 -2.38 40.14
C GLY A 14 4.83 -1.25 40.46
N LEU A 15 4.46 -0.43 39.47
CA LEU A 15 3.45 0.61 39.64
C LEU A 15 2.04 -0.01 39.81
N PRO A 16 1.14 0.67 40.56
CA PRO A 16 -0.28 0.33 40.58
C PRO A 16 -0.87 0.23 39.17
N THR A 17 -1.85 -0.66 38.99
CA THR A 17 -2.47 -0.96 37.69
C THR A 17 -3.02 0.31 37.03
N GLU A 18 -3.61 1.21 37.81
CA GLU A 18 -4.18 2.47 37.32
C GLU A 18 -3.14 3.39 36.70
N LEU A 19 -1.92 3.44 37.27
CA LEU A 19 -0.82 4.22 36.71
C LEU A 19 -0.28 3.57 35.43
N ASN A 20 -0.20 2.23 35.40
CA ASN A 20 0.19 1.53 34.18
C ASN A 20 -0.85 1.75 33.07
N ASP A 21 -2.13 1.69 33.37
CA ASP A 21 -3.22 1.94 32.42
C ASP A 21 -3.17 3.36 31.87
N GLN A 22 -2.89 4.36 32.73
CA GLN A 22 -2.69 5.74 32.28
C GLN A 22 -1.49 5.86 31.33
N ILE A 23 -0.35 5.24 31.65
CA ILE A 23 0.83 5.26 30.78
C ILE A 23 0.51 4.61 29.43
N ILE A 24 -0.08 3.41 29.44
CA ILE A 24 -0.45 2.64 28.25
C ILE A 24 -1.44 3.42 27.38
N SER A 25 -2.41 4.12 27.99
CA SER A 25 -3.43 4.90 27.27
C SER A 25 -2.84 6.04 26.42
N LYS A 26 -1.62 6.50 26.73
CA LYS A 26 -0.94 7.57 26.00
C LYS A 26 -0.04 7.05 24.88
N LEU A 27 0.23 5.74 24.83
CA LEU A 27 1.09 5.14 23.82
C LEU A 27 0.30 4.82 22.55
N ASN A 28 0.92 5.05 21.39
CA ASN A 28 0.32 4.63 20.12
C ASN A 28 0.48 3.11 19.91
N TYR A 29 -0.21 2.57 18.90
CA TYR A 29 -0.15 1.14 18.58
C TYR A 29 1.28 0.61 18.36
N GLN A 30 2.15 1.40 17.73
CA GLN A 30 3.52 1.00 17.42
C GLN A 30 4.40 0.98 18.68
N ASP A 31 4.21 1.96 19.57
CA ASP A 31 4.90 2.05 20.84
C ASP A 31 4.48 0.91 21.76
N LEU A 32 3.18 0.58 21.79
CA LEU A 32 2.68 -0.58 22.55
C LEU A 32 3.26 -1.90 22.03
N CYS A 33 3.36 -2.06 20.71
CA CYS A 33 4.01 -3.24 20.11
C CYS A 33 5.49 -3.31 20.50
N SER A 34 6.18 -2.17 20.51
CA SER A 34 7.61 -2.09 20.85
C SER A 34 7.83 -2.34 22.34
N LEU A 35 7.04 -1.73 23.21
CA LEU A 35 7.05 -1.93 24.66
C LEU A 35 6.79 -3.40 25.01
N ARG A 36 5.76 -4.01 24.43
CA ARG A 36 5.48 -5.44 24.59
C ARG A 36 6.66 -6.34 24.23
N ALA A 37 7.44 -5.98 23.22
CA ALA A 37 8.58 -6.77 22.76
C ALA A 37 9.82 -6.67 23.67
N THR A 38 9.85 -5.76 24.65
CA THR A 38 11.04 -5.53 25.50
C THR A 38 11.27 -6.63 26.52
N CYS A 39 10.23 -7.09 27.23
CA CYS A 39 10.37 -8.09 28.28
C CYS A 39 9.04 -8.81 28.59
N HIS A 40 9.13 -9.91 29.34
CA HIS A 40 7.97 -10.70 29.73
C HIS A 40 6.94 -9.89 30.53
N SER A 41 7.39 -9.03 31.46
CA SER A 41 6.50 -8.18 32.26
C SER A 41 5.69 -7.20 31.40
N ALA A 42 6.31 -6.57 30.39
CA ALA A 42 5.61 -5.71 29.43
C ALA A 42 4.61 -6.50 28.57
N SER A 43 4.94 -7.75 28.24
CA SER A 43 4.03 -8.67 27.55
C SER A 43 2.85 -9.12 28.43
N ALA A 44 3.04 -9.31 29.73
CA ALA A 44 1.91 -9.56 30.63
C ALA A 44 1.00 -8.32 30.75
N LEU A 45 1.62 -7.14 30.79
CA LEU A 45 0.92 -5.87 30.98
C LEU A 45 0.06 -5.44 29.77
N ILE A 46 0.44 -5.80 28.54
CA ILE A 46 -0.26 -5.35 27.32
C ILE A 46 -0.80 -6.58 26.55
N PRO A 47 -1.99 -7.12 26.88
CA PRO A 47 -2.51 -8.33 26.25
C PRO A 47 -2.61 -8.26 24.71
N LEU A 48 -2.42 -9.40 24.04
CA LEU A 48 -2.57 -9.50 22.58
C LEU A 48 -3.99 -9.17 22.12
N THR A 49 -5.00 -9.44 22.94
CA THR A 49 -6.41 -9.09 22.69
C THR A 49 -6.57 -7.58 22.57
N THR A 50 -6.00 -6.82 23.51
CA THR A 50 -5.98 -5.34 23.48
C THR A 50 -5.33 -4.82 22.21
N LEU A 51 -4.19 -5.38 21.79
CA LEU A 51 -3.52 -4.98 20.55
C LEU A 51 -4.34 -5.33 19.28
N LYS A 52 -5.05 -6.46 19.28
CA LYS A 52 -5.94 -6.84 18.16
C LYS A 52 -7.11 -5.87 18.03
N THR A 53 -7.78 -5.56 19.14
CA THR A 53 -8.89 -4.59 19.16
C THR A 53 -8.41 -3.21 18.75
N LEU A 54 -7.29 -2.73 19.30
CA LEU A 54 -6.71 -1.44 18.93
C LEU A 54 -6.37 -1.39 17.44
N ARG A 55 -5.78 -2.46 16.89
CA ARG A 55 -5.48 -2.59 15.46
C ARG A 55 -6.75 -2.51 14.61
N GLN A 56 -7.82 -3.19 14.98
CA GLN A 56 -9.09 -3.17 14.27
C GLN A 56 -9.70 -1.77 14.29
N ASN A 57 -9.71 -1.11 15.46
CA ASN A 57 -10.23 0.24 15.62
C ASN A 57 -9.46 1.26 14.76
N ILE A 58 -8.13 1.22 14.79
CA ILE A 58 -7.31 2.11 13.94
C ILE A 58 -7.55 1.82 12.46
N LYS A 59 -7.63 0.53 12.06
CA LYS A 59 -7.92 0.18 10.67
C LYS A 59 -9.27 0.73 10.22
N ALA A 60 -10.31 0.56 11.03
CA ALA A 60 -11.65 1.07 10.75
C ALA A 60 -11.66 2.60 10.62
N LYS A 61 -11.01 3.31 11.55
CA LYS A 61 -10.85 4.77 11.50
C LYS A 61 -10.15 5.23 10.22
N LEU A 62 -9.05 4.58 9.83
CA LEU A 62 -8.33 4.92 8.60
C LEU A 62 -9.16 4.67 7.33
N LEU A 63 -10.04 3.66 7.34
CA LEU A 63 -10.95 3.39 6.22
C LEU A 63 -12.03 4.46 6.11
N ASP A 64 -12.61 4.88 7.24
CA ASP A 64 -13.63 5.93 7.30
C ASP A 64 -13.07 7.31 6.87
N GLU A 65 -11.88 7.66 7.38
CA GLU A 65 -11.16 8.87 6.95
C GLU A 65 -10.84 8.83 5.45
N GLU A 66 -10.46 7.67 4.92
CA GLU A 66 -10.16 7.49 3.49
C GLU A 66 -11.40 7.60 2.61
N ALA A 67 -12.53 7.05 3.06
CA ALA A 67 -13.82 7.19 2.38
C ALA A 67 -14.27 8.65 2.34
N THR A 68 -14.09 9.38 3.45
CA THR A 68 -14.41 10.82 3.52
C THR A 68 -13.52 11.64 2.60
N ASP A 69 -12.20 11.42 2.59
CA ASP A 69 -11.26 12.10 1.69
C ASP A 69 -11.57 11.80 0.22
N TYR A 70 -11.95 10.57 -0.10
CA TYR A 70 -12.37 10.19 -1.45
C TYR A 70 -13.65 10.92 -1.88
N ALA A 71 -14.70 10.92 -1.05
CA ALA A 71 -15.96 11.62 -1.35
C ALA A 71 -15.74 13.13 -1.55
N GLN A 72 -14.89 13.76 -0.73
CA GLN A 72 -14.53 15.17 -0.90
C GLN A 72 -13.84 15.44 -2.24
N ARG A 73 -13.02 14.51 -2.72
CA ARG A 73 -12.35 14.65 -4.02
C ARG A 73 -13.31 14.47 -5.18
N GLU A 74 -14.28 13.56 -5.06
CA GLU A 74 -15.35 13.44 -6.06
C GLU A 74 -16.14 14.75 -6.18
N ILE A 75 -16.47 15.40 -5.05
CA ILE A 75 -17.12 16.72 -5.06
C ILE A 75 -16.24 17.77 -5.75
N ARG A 76 -14.95 17.86 -5.39
CA ARG A 76 -14.01 18.82 -6.02
C ARG A 76 -13.87 18.57 -7.52
N TYR A 77 -13.83 17.30 -7.92
CA TYR A 77 -13.76 16.90 -9.33
C TYR A 77 -15.05 17.29 -10.08
N GLY A 78 -16.22 17.02 -9.50
CA GLY A 78 -17.51 17.45 -10.03
C GLY A 78 -17.59 18.98 -10.20
N ASN A 79 -17.15 19.73 -9.19
CA ASN A 79 -17.08 21.18 -9.26
C ASN A 79 -16.11 21.64 -10.36
N MET A 80 -14.90 21.08 -10.46
CA MET A 80 -13.97 21.40 -11.55
C MET A 80 -14.60 21.15 -12.92
N ALA A 81 -15.28 20.01 -13.10
CA ALA A 81 -15.95 19.70 -14.35
C ALA A 81 -17.06 20.71 -14.69
N HIS A 82 -17.69 21.32 -13.68
CA HIS A 82 -18.63 22.42 -13.86
C HIS A 82 -17.93 23.73 -14.24
N TRP A 83 -16.85 24.12 -13.55
CA TRP A 83 -16.05 25.30 -13.89
C TRP A 83 -15.43 25.23 -15.29
N ALA A 84 -14.95 24.04 -15.69
CA ALA A 84 -14.41 23.80 -17.03
C ALA A 84 -15.48 23.93 -18.13
N ARG A 85 -16.77 23.74 -17.81
CA ARG A 85 -17.90 23.96 -18.74
C ARG A 85 -18.27 25.44 -18.87
N ALA A 86 -18.09 26.25 -17.82
CA ALA A 86 -18.41 27.67 -17.83
C ALA A 86 -17.45 28.50 -18.71
N PHE A 87 -16.25 27.99 -18.96
CA PHE A 87 -15.29 28.55 -19.91
C PHE A 87 -14.99 27.52 -21.01
N PRO A 88 -15.95 27.25 -21.90
CA PRO A 88 -15.78 26.29 -22.97
C PRO A 88 -14.64 26.78 -23.85
N THR A 89 -13.63 25.95 -23.97
CA THR A 89 -12.45 26.28 -24.75
C THR A 89 -12.76 26.00 -26.20
N GLU A 90 -13.49 26.91 -26.83
CA GLU A 90 -14.00 26.86 -28.21
C GLU A 90 -12.94 26.61 -29.30
N ARG A 91 -11.64 26.61 -28.95
CA ARG A 91 -10.52 26.27 -29.84
C ARG A 91 -9.67 25.08 -29.40
N ARG A 92 -10.12 24.24 -28.46
CA ARG A 92 -9.40 23.04 -28.04
C ARG A 92 -9.88 21.82 -28.83
N THR A 93 -9.19 21.56 -29.93
CA THR A 93 -9.36 20.31 -30.69
C THR A 93 -8.82 19.12 -29.88
N TRP A 94 -9.39 17.93 -30.05
CA TRP A 94 -8.94 16.66 -29.44
C TRP A 94 -7.45 16.32 -29.64
N TYR A 95 -6.76 17.00 -30.56
CA TYR A 95 -5.31 16.92 -30.79
C TYR A 95 -4.46 17.75 -29.80
N THR A 96 -5.03 18.75 -29.13
CA THR A 96 -4.31 19.47 -28.08
C THR A 96 -4.36 18.60 -26.84
N ASN A 97 -3.24 17.93 -26.60
CA ASN A 97 -2.94 17.17 -25.39
C ASN A 97 -2.88 18.16 -24.22
N ASP A 98 -4.03 18.72 -23.84
CA ASP A 98 -4.11 19.94 -23.05
C ASP A 98 -3.62 19.65 -21.64
N ALA A 99 -2.33 19.95 -21.46
CA ALA A 99 -1.61 19.76 -20.22
C ALA A 99 -2.36 20.41 -19.06
N ILE A 100 -3.10 21.49 -19.29
CA ILE A 100 -3.86 22.21 -18.28
C ILE A 100 -4.96 21.33 -17.66
N CYS A 101 -5.80 20.65 -18.46
CA CYS A 101 -6.82 19.74 -17.93
C CYS A 101 -6.19 18.54 -17.21
N ASN A 102 -5.07 18.01 -17.73
CA ASN A 102 -4.31 16.94 -17.09
C ASN A 102 -3.60 17.38 -15.79
N ILE A 103 -3.16 18.63 -15.69
CA ILE A 103 -2.55 19.22 -14.50
C ILE A 103 -3.60 19.40 -13.41
N HIS A 104 -4.78 19.93 -13.74
CA HIS A 104 -5.87 20.07 -12.77
C HIS A 104 -6.45 18.72 -12.34
N ALA A 105 -6.63 17.77 -13.26
CA ALA A 105 -7.05 16.42 -12.93
C ALA A 105 -6.04 15.76 -11.99
N ASN A 106 -4.75 15.74 -12.33
CA ASN A 106 -3.73 15.20 -11.44
C ASN A 106 -3.64 15.97 -10.11
N PHE A 107 -3.77 17.29 -10.09
CA PHE A 107 -3.67 18.04 -8.84
C PHE A 107 -4.85 17.77 -7.89
N ILE A 108 -6.06 17.64 -8.43
CA ILE A 108 -7.29 17.46 -7.66
C ILE A 108 -7.48 16.00 -7.23
N THR A 109 -7.12 15.03 -8.08
CA THR A 109 -7.35 13.60 -7.80
C THR A 109 -6.15 12.90 -7.16
N ARG A 110 -4.93 13.46 -7.25
CA ARG A 110 -3.73 12.81 -6.73
C ARG A 110 -3.69 12.87 -5.20
N ALA A 111 -3.81 11.70 -4.59
CA ALA A 111 -3.50 11.51 -3.18
C ALA A 111 -2.02 11.82 -2.90
N CYS A 112 -1.75 12.85 -2.08
CA CYS A 112 -0.40 13.16 -1.57
C CYS A 112 0.02 12.18 -0.47
N ARG A 113 -0.95 11.63 0.26
CA ARG A 113 -0.75 10.65 1.33
C ARG A 113 -1.73 9.50 1.16
N LEU A 114 -1.32 8.31 1.59
CA LEU A 114 -2.10 7.09 1.52
C LEU A 114 -1.95 6.30 2.82
N ASN A 115 -2.98 5.53 3.16
CA ASN A 115 -2.95 4.67 4.34
C ASN A 115 -2.24 3.34 4.04
N CYS A 116 -1.37 2.92 4.94
CA CYS A 116 -0.82 1.57 4.97
C CYS A 116 -1.55 0.75 6.02
N TYR A 117 -2.32 -0.25 5.61
CA TYR A 117 -3.09 -1.10 6.54
C TYR A 117 -2.26 -2.19 7.21
N ALA A 118 -0.99 -2.33 6.82
CA ALA A 118 -0.03 -3.19 7.48
C ALA A 118 0.54 -2.55 8.76
N CYS A 119 1.06 -1.31 8.67
CA CYS A 119 1.59 -0.55 9.82
C CYS A 119 0.60 0.44 10.43
N LEU A 120 -0.60 0.60 9.86
CA LEU A 120 -1.66 1.49 10.33
C LEU A 120 -1.23 2.97 10.36
N GLN A 121 -0.45 3.40 9.37
CA GLN A 121 0.01 4.78 9.26
C GLN A 121 -0.44 5.42 7.95
N ASN A 122 -0.78 6.70 8.03
CA ASN A 122 -0.97 7.57 6.88
C ASN A 122 0.40 8.11 6.44
N LEU A 123 0.88 7.71 5.27
CA LEU A 123 2.25 7.95 4.80
C LEU A 123 2.25 8.71 3.46
N PRO A 124 3.35 9.42 3.12
CA PRO A 124 3.51 10.01 1.79
C PRO A 124 3.33 8.98 0.67
N ARG A 125 2.77 9.41 -0.46
CA ARG A 125 2.50 8.58 -1.65
C ARG A 125 3.74 7.81 -2.11
N GLU A 126 4.93 8.40 -1.98
CA GLU A 126 6.23 7.85 -2.39
C GLU A 126 6.64 6.61 -1.60
N CYS A 127 6.07 6.42 -0.41
CA CYS A 127 6.26 5.22 0.40
C CYS A 127 5.52 3.99 -0.16
N PHE A 128 4.72 4.15 -1.21
CA PHE A 128 3.97 3.09 -1.88
C PHE A 128 4.50 2.89 -3.30
N THR A 129 4.30 1.69 -3.85
CA THR A 129 4.71 1.40 -5.23
C THR A 129 3.73 1.98 -6.22
N ASP A 130 4.19 2.36 -7.41
CA ASP A 130 3.32 2.92 -8.46
C ASP A 130 2.12 2.01 -8.78
N SER A 131 2.34 0.69 -8.73
CA SER A 131 1.26 -0.30 -8.88
C SER A 131 0.18 -0.21 -7.81
N GLN A 132 0.52 0.15 -6.58
CA GLN A 132 -0.46 0.37 -5.51
C GLN A 132 -1.09 1.75 -5.58
N VAL A 133 -0.35 2.70 -6.12
CA VAL A 133 -0.74 4.11 -6.20
C VAL A 133 -1.66 4.38 -7.39
N MET A 134 -1.52 3.60 -8.48
CA MET A 134 -2.27 3.77 -9.73
C MET A 134 -3.11 2.54 -10.12
N GLY A 135 -2.96 1.41 -9.43
CA GLY A 135 -3.67 0.15 -9.73
C GLY A 135 -4.88 -0.08 -8.84
N SER A 136 -5.28 -1.35 -8.70
CA SER A 136 -6.49 -1.76 -7.94
C SER A 136 -6.44 -1.45 -6.44
N ARG A 137 -5.27 -1.09 -5.91
CA ARG A 137 -5.07 -0.69 -4.51
C ARG A 137 -5.01 0.82 -4.32
N SER A 138 -5.20 1.60 -5.38
CA SER A 138 -5.20 3.05 -5.29
C SER A 138 -6.46 3.55 -4.57
N LEU A 139 -6.54 4.84 -4.31
CA LEU A 139 -7.65 5.41 -3.54
C LEU A 139 -8.98 5.20 -4.27
N GLY A 140 -10.01 4.73 -3.57
CA GLY A 140 -11.35 4.49 -4.13
C GLY A 140 -11.50 3.20 -4.95
N HIS A 141 -10.46 2.36 -5.02
CA HIS A 141 -10.52 1.08 -5.73
C HIS A 141 -10.81 -0.12 -4.81
N LYS A 142 -11.24 -1.25 -5.40
CA LYS A 142 -11.68 -2.44 -4.68
C LYS A 142 -10.67 -3.04 -3.69
N ASP A 143 -9.37 -2.95 -4.01
CA ASP A 143 -8.30 -3.49 -3.16
C ASP A 143 -7.63 -2.40 -2.31
N ALA A 144 -8.20 -1.19 -2.23
CA ALA A 144 -7.63 -0.08 -1.46
C ALA A 144 -7.34 -0.46 -0.01
N GLU A 145 -8.27 -1.18 0.63
CA GLU A 145 -8.15 -1.66 2.01
C GLU A 145 -7.01 -2.67 2.25
N ARG A 146 -6.40 -3.19 1.17
CA ARG A 146 -5.25 -4.11 1.21
C ARG A 146 -3.92 -3.40 0.95
N ARG A 147 -3.92 -2.07 0.87
CA ARG A 147 -2.71 -1.27 0.61
C ARG A 147 -1.68 -1.40 1.72
N PHE A 148 -0.40 -1.45 1.33
CA PHE A 148 0.73 -1.51 2.25
C PHE A 148 1.93 -0.72 1.73
N CYS A 149 2.70 -0.11 2.62
CA CYS A 149 3.90 0.64 2.25
C CYS A 149 5.07 -0.30 1.90
N LYS A 150 6.07 0.23 1.18
CA LYS A 150 7.27 -0.50 0.76
C LYS A 150 7.97 -1.22 1.91
N VAL A 151 8.11 -0.54 3.05
CA VAL A 151 8.74 -1.10 4.26
C VAL A 151 7.96 -2.31 4.77
N CYS A 152 6.63 -2.20 4.85
CA CYS A 152 5.79 -3.32 5.27
C CYS A 152 5.81 -4.47 4.26
N GLY A 153 5.85 -4.17 2.95
CA GLY A 153 5.96 -5.18 1.90
C GLY A 153 7.17 -6.08 2.08
N VAL A 154 8.31 -5.49 2.43
CA VAL A 154 9.54 -6.24 2.73
C VAL A 154 9.47 -6.93 4.09
N LYS A 155 9.16 -6.20 5.17
CA LYS A 155 9.18 -6.74 6.54
C LYS A 155 8.20 -7.91 6.74
N LYS A 156 7.03 -7.86 6.09
CA LYS A 156 6.02 -8.93 6.15
C LYS A 156 6.24 -10.04 5.12
N GLY A 157 7.30 -9.96 4.32
CA GLY A 157 7.60 -10.97 3.28
C GLY A 157 6.55 -11.03 2.16
N ILE A 158 5.79 -9.95 1.95
CA ILE A 158 4.84 -9.87 0.83
C ILE A 158 5.60 -9.91 -0.50
N TRP A 159 6.80 -9.33 -0.53
CA TRP A 159 7.74 -9.49 -1.62
C TRP A 159 8.88 -10.41 -1.19
N ALA A 160 9.11 -11.46 -1.98
CA ALA A 160 10.24 -12.35 -1.79
C ALA A 160 11.57 -11.59 -1.99
N ARG A 161 12.61 -12.01 -1.28
CA ARG A 161 13.96 -11.50 -1.50
C ARG A 161 14.42 -11.82 -2.94
N GLY A 162 15.01 -10.85 -3.61
CA GLY A 162 15.35 -10.88 -5.03
C GLY A 162 14.28 -10.30 -5.96
N THR A 163 13.07 -9.99 -5.44
CA THR A 163 12.01 -9.42 -6.26
C THR A 163 12.42 -8.06 -6.82
N THR A 164 12.22 -7.89 -8.12
CA THR A 164 12.40 -6.62 -8.83
C THR A 164 11.07 -5.87 -8.91
N ILE A 165 11.05 -4.61 -8.52
CA ILE A 165 9.88 -3.74 -8.58
C ILE A 165 10.18 -2.60 -9.56
N LYS A 166 9.39 -2.49 -10.62
CA LYS A 166 9.50 -1.42 -11.61
C LYS A 166 8.63 -0.24 -11.19
N GLU A 167 9.23 0.95 -11.09
CA GLU A 167 8.56 2.23 -10.86
C GLU A 167 8.92 3.21 -11.98
N ALA A 168 8.12 4.26 -12.15
CA ALA A 168 8.34 5.30 -13.15
C ALA A 168 9.69 6.01 -12.97
N LYS A 169 10.16 6.15 -11.72
CA LYS A 169 11.45 6.80 -11.38
C LYS A 169 12.65 5.84 -11.43
N GLY A 170 12.43 4.54 -11.65
CA GLY A 170 13.53 3.57 -11.71
C GLY A 170 13.14 2.16 -11.26
N THR A 171 14.13 1.27 -11.26
CA THR A 171 13.93 -0.10 -10.77
C THR A 171 14.44 -0.25 -9.33
N TRP A 172 13.60 -0.80 -8.47
CA TRP A 172 13.94 -1.21 -7.12
C TRP A 172 14.11 -2.72 -7.03
N VAL A 173 14.91 -3.18 -6.07
CA VAL A 173 15.07 -4.60 -5.74
C VAL A 173 14.89 -4.79 -4.24
N VAL A 174 14.19 -5.86 -3.86
CA VAL A 174 14.19 -6.36 -2.48
C VAL A 174 15.47 -7.17 -2.33
N CYS A 175 16.53 -6.56 -1.80
CA CYS A 175 17.86 -7.15 -1.83
C CYS A 175 17.94 -8.45 -1.01
N LYS A 176 18.57 -9.50 -1.58
CA LYS A 176 18.82 -10.77 -0.86
C LYS A 176 19.75 -10.62 0.34
N GLY A 177 20.80 -9.80 0.23
CA GLY A 177 21.81 -9.60 1.28
C GLY A 177 21.29 -8.74 2.44
N CYS A 178 20.91 -7.49 2.18
CA CYS A 178 20.49 -6.56 3.25
C CYS A 178 19.00 -6.61 3.61
N ALA A 179 18.24 -7.52 2.99
CA ALA A 179 16.80 -7.72 3.23
C ALA A 179 15.96 -6.43 3.19
N SER A 180 16.40 -5.46 2.38
CA SER A 180 15.80 -4.13 2.29
C SER A 180 15.47 -3.79 0.84
N ILE A 181 14.46 -2.95 0.63
CA ILE A 181 14.16 -2.39 -0.69
C ILE A 181 15.12 -1.24 -1.00
N ARG A 182 15.84 -1.33 -2.12
CA ARG A 182 16.82 -0.33 -2.57
C ARG A 182 16.69 -0.12 -4.07
N THR A 183 17.13 1.04 -4.54
CA THR A 183 17.35 1.26 -5.97
C THR A 183 18.41 0.26 -6.44
N ALA A 184 18.13 -0.44 -7.53
CA ALA A 184 19.03 -1.46 -8.04
C ALA A 184 19.98 -0.84 -9.06
N ASP A 185 21.28 -1.02 -8.87
CA ASP A 185 22.22 -0.84 -9.98
C ASP A 185 21.88 -1.86 -11.07
N SER A 186 21.84 -1.38 -12.32
CA SER A 186 21.67 -2.17 -13.53
C SER A 186 22.52 -3.45 -13.56
N LYS A 187 23.75 -3.40 -13.01
CA LYS A 187 24.70 -4.52 -12.98
C LYS A 187 24.28 -5.66 -12.06
N TYR A 188 23.70 -5.34 -10.89
CA TYR A 188 23.43 -6.31 -9.82
C TYR A 188 21.94 -6.71 -9.72
N LYS A 189 21.08 -6.03 -10.46
CA LYS A 189 19.63 -6.29 -10.48
C LYS A 189 19.28 -7.74 -10.82
N ARG A 190 20.00 -8.37 -11.77
CA ARG A 190 19.73 -9.75 -12.20
C ARG A 190 19.96 -10.77 -11.09
N ASP A 191 20.91 -10.49 -10.20
CA ASP A 191 21.22 -11.37 -9.06
C ASP A 191 20.25 -11.15 -7.88
N GLY A 192 19.39 -10.14 -7.96
CA GLY A 192 18.44 -9.80 -6.92
C GLY A 192 19.09 -9.07 -5.73
N VAL A 193 20.17 -8.33 -5.96
CA VAL A 193 20.91 -7.59 -4.93
C VAL A 193 21.10 -6.12 -5.31
N CYS A 194 21.29 -5.25 -4.32
CA CYS A 194 21.38 -3.81 -4.54
C CYS A 194 22.80 -3.30 -4.82
N SER A 195 23.84 -4.06 -4.47
CA SER A 195 25.24 -3.65 -4.59
C SER A 195 26.19 -4.84 -4.62
N ALA A 196 27.42 -4.62 -5.06
CA ALA A 196 28.50 -5.63 -5.02
C ALA A 196 28.72 -6.20 -3.60
N GLN A 197 28.64 -5.35 -2.57
CA GLN A 197 28.77 -5.78 -1.18
C GLN A 197 27.70 -6.81 -0.80
N CYS A 198 26.45 -6.55 -1.18
CA CYS A 198 25.35 -7.49 -0.94
C CYS A 198 25.49 -8.76 -1.77
N LEU A 199 26.05 -8.69 -2.99
CA LEU A 199 26.34 -9.88 -3.78
C LEU A 199 27.37 -10.78 -3.08
N SER A 200 28.49 -10.21 -2.64
CA SER A 200 29.52 -10.93 -1.90
C SER A 200 28.99 -11.57 -0.62
N GLN A 201 28.09 -10.89 0.09
CA GLN A 201 27.46 -11.44 1.28
C GLN A 201 26.60 -12.68 0.96
N VAL A 202 25.77 -12.60 -0.08
CA VAL A 202 24.92 -13.73 -0.51
C VAL A 202 25.78 -14.92 -0.96
N ILE A 203 26.89 -14.69 -1.65
CA ILE A 203 27.82 -15.76 -2.06
C ILE A 203 28.43 -16.45 -0.83
N LYS A 204 28.86 -15.69 0.18
CA LYS A 204 29.40 -16.26 1.44
C LYS A 204 28.36 -17.10 2.18
N GLU A 205 27.11 -16.63 2.25
CA GLU A 205 26.01 -17.37 2.88
C GLU A 205 25.75 -18.71 2.17
N TYR A 206 25.81 -18.73 0.83
CA TYR A 206 25.66 -19.96 0.04
C TYR A 206 26.81 -20.96 0.25
N GLN A 207 28.06 -20.45 0.34
CA GLN A 207 29.23 -21.29 0.60
C GLN A 207 29.22 -21.89 2.01
N ASN A 208 28.73 -21.17 3.02
CA ASN A 208 28.62 -21.67 4.39
C ASN A 208 27.49 -22.70 4.59
N THR A 209 26.48 -22.69 3.72
CA THR A 209 25.35 -23.63 3.77
C THR A 209 25.62 -24.93 3.03
N THR A 210 26.57 -24.92 2.09
CA THR A 210 27.01 -26.11 1.34
C THR A 210 28.09 -26.93 2.07
N SER A 211 28.64 -26.43 3.18
CA SER A 211 29.66 -27.13 3.98
C SER A 211 29.15 -27.84 5.24
N LYS A 212 27.83 -27.97 5.44
CA LYS A 212 27.22 -28.75 6.54
C LYS A 212 26.63 -30.07 6.02
N PRO A 213 27.03 -31.24 6.53
CA PRO A 213 26.37 -32.51 6.21
C PRO A 213 24.93 -32.50 6.73
N CYS A 214 23.98 -32.70 5.81
CA CYS A 214 22.55 -32.77 6.12
C CYS A 214 22.21 -34.11 6.77
N THR A 215 21.68 -34.10 7.99
CA THR A 215 20.76 -35.16 8.43
C THR A 215 19.36 -34.81 7.91
N SER A 216 18.99 -35.50 6.84
CA SER A 216 17.69 -35.38 6.18
C SER A 216 16.55 -35.82 7.10
N LYS A 217 15.60 -34.91 7.36
CA LYS A 217 14.19 -35.28 7.41
C LYS A 217 13.46 -34.54 6.31
N GLY A 218 13.03 -35.32 5.33
CA GLY A 218 12.37 -34.84 4.13
C GLY A 218 11.05 -34.15 4.46
N THR A 219 10.84 -33.01 3.82
CA THR A 219 9.50 -32.59 3.44
C THR A 219 9.63 -31.89 2.11
N SER A 220 9.50 -32.71 1.06
CA SER A 220 9.33 -32.30 -0.33
C SER A 220 7.96 -31.63 -0.48
N TYR A 221 7.94 -30.31 -0.69
CA TYR A 221 6.77 -29.65 -1.29
C TYR A 221 7.02 -29.57 -2.80
N ILE A 222 6.31 -30.46 -3.48
CA ILE A 222 6.18 -30.56 -4.92
C ILE A 222 5.52 -29.28 -5.45
N SER A 223 6.17 -28.68 -6.45
CA SER A 223 5.55 -27.73 -7.36
C SER A 223 4.44 -28.43 -8.13
N GLN A 224 3.20 -27.99 -7.98
CA GLN A 224 2.11 -28.34 -8.88
C GLN A 224 1.41 -27.09 -9.40
N ASN A 225 1.72 -26.78 -10.66
CA ASN A 225 0.79 -26.14 -11.58
C ASN A 225 -0.32 -27.15 -11.92
N SER A 226 -1.58 -26.76 -11.79
CA SER A 226 -2.78 -27.27 -12.49
C SER A 226 -3.94 -26.35 -12.03
N SER A 227 -4.63 -25.54 -12.84
CA SER A 227 -5.32 -25.81 -14.11
C SER A 227 -6.39 -26.90 -14.02
N THR A 228 -7.48 -26.63 -13.30
CA THR A 228 -8.79 -27.22 -13.64
C THR A 228 -9.91 -26.26 -13.29
N SER A 229 -10.68 -25.98 -14.33
CA SER A 229 -11.87 -25.16 -14.46
C SER A 229 -13.06 -25.80 -13.75
N ALA A 230 -13.88 -24.99 -13.11
CA ALA A 230 -15.32 -25.23 -12.97
C ALA A 230 -16.02 -23.86 -13.03
N GLU A 231 -16.94 -23.75 -13.97
CA GLU A 231 -17.59 -22.55 -14.45
C GLU A 231 -18.50 -21.92 -13.39
N SER A 232 -18.35 -20.61 -13.20
CA SER A 232 -19.50 -19.72 -13.02
C SER A 232 -19.40 -18.60 -14.05
N HIS A 233 -20.38 -18.59 -14.94
CA HIS A 233 -20.53 -17.68 -16.06
C HIS A 233 -20.82 -16.26 -15.54
N GLU A 234 -19.79 -15.45 -15.32
CA GLU A 234 -19.93 -13.99 -15.25
C GLU A 234 -18.89 -13.34 -16.18
N THR A 235 -19.43 -12.56 -17.12
CA THR A 235 -18.75 -11.85 -18.20
C THR A 235 -17.48 -11.15 -17.74
N ARG A 236 -16.36 -11.79 -18.02
CA ARG A 236 -15.00 -11.32 -17.79
C ARG A 236 -14.65 -10.24 -18.82
N THR A 237 -15.16 -9.01 -18.65
CA THR A 237 -14.72 -7.89 -19.48
C THR A 237 -13.31 -7.49 -19.06
N SER A 238 -12.38 -7.72 -19.98
CA SER A 238 -10.97 -7.42 -19.81
C SER A 238 -10.80 -5.90 -19.84
N ASN A 239 -10.44 -5.30 -18.71
CA ASN A 239 -10.15 -3.86 -18.59
C ASN A 239 -8.85 -3.51 -19.35
N THR A 240 -8.96 -3.44 -20.68
CA THR A 240 -7.93 -2.97 -21.60
C THR A 240 -8.18 -1.51 -21.94
N ARG A 241 -7.27 -0.86 -22.67
CA ARG A 241 -7.44 0.53 -23.17
C ARG A 241 -8.75 0.73 -23.96
N ALA A 242 -9.37 -0.35 -24.41
CA ALA A 242 -10.63 -0.41 -25.14
C ALA A 242 -11.88 -0.19 -24.28
N THR A 243 -11.82 -0.01 -22.95
CA THR A 243 -13.02 0.24 -22.11
C THR A 243 -13.13 1.67 -21.59
N ARG A 244 -12.31 2.60 -22.11
CA ARG A 244 -12.23 4.00 -21.66
C ARG A 244 -13.31 4.86 -22.29
N CYS A 245 -13.90 5.78 -21.51
CA CYS A 245 -14.71 6.84 -22.09
C CYS A 245 -13.81 7.77 -22.93
N LEU A 246 -14.03 7.82 -24.24
CA LEU A 246 -13.23 8.62 -25.18
C LEU A 246 -13.36 10.13 -24.95
N ARG A 247 -14.46 10.57 -24.32
CA ARG A 247 -14.78 11.98 -24.13
C ARG A 247 -14.27 12.55 -22.81
N CYS A 248 -14.54 11.88 -21.69
CA CYS A 248 -14.11 12.36 -20.37
C CYS A 248 -12.82 11.72 -19.87
N TRP A 249 -12.26 10.75 -20.60
CA TRP A 249 -11.03 10.03 -20.23
C TRP A 249 -11.02 9.52 -18.77
N ALA A 250 -12.19 9.29 -18.18
CA ALA A 250 -12.41 9.10 -16.74
C ALA A 250 -11.75 7.85 -16.13
N ILE A 251 -10.92 7.13 -16.86
CA ILE A 251 -10.14 6.01 -16.33
C ILE A 251 -8.73 6.46 -16.02
N SER A 252 -8.65 7.34 -15.03
CA SER A 252 -7.63 7.19 -14.02
C SER A 252 -8.34 7.36 -12.68
N HIS A 253 -8.06 6.47 -11.73
CA HIS A 253 -8.50 6.49 -10.32
C HIS A 253 -9.91 6.01 -9.94
N THR A 254 -10.83 5.68 -10.85
CA THR A 254 -12.13 5.08 -10.48
C THR A 254 -12.53 3.95 -11.43
N GLU A 255 -13.13 2.88 -10.90
CA GLU A 255 -13.43 1.61 -11.58
C GLU A 255 -14.62 1.68 -12.56
N LYS A 256 -14.86 2.82 -13.21
CA LYS A 256 -16.02 3.00 -14.09
C LYS A 256 -15.68 2.60 -15.53
N VAL A 257 -16.35 1.57 -16.05
CA VAL A 257 -16.32 1.17 -17.47
C VAL A 257 -17.11 2.20 -18.29
N ALA A 258 -16.73 2.43 -19.54
CA ALA A 258 -17.60 3.10 -20.51
C ALA A 258 -18.80 2.20 -20.83
N ASP A 259 -19.85 2.30 -20.02
CA ASP A 259 -21.07 1.48 -20.01
C ASP A 259 -22.26 2.16 -20.72
N GLY A 260 -21.97 3.13 -21.59
CA GLY A 260 -22.98 3.73 -22.44
C GLY A 260 -23.71 2.70 -23.30
N GLU A 261 -25.01 2.89 -23.49
CA GLU A 261 -25.89 1.99 -24.25
C GLU A 261 -25.53 1.94 -25.74
N LEU A 262 -24.92 3.00 -26.28
CA LEU A 262 -24.58 3.09 -27.70
C LEU A 262 -23.27 2.40 -28.09
N ALA A 263 -22.58 1.72 -27.16
CA ALA A 263 -21.30 1.04 -27.39
C ALA A 263 -20.19 1.95 -28.00
N LEU A 264 -20.33 3.28 -27.89
CA LEU A 264 -19.41 4.28 -28.46
C LEU A 264 -18.14 4.50 -27.62
N HIS A 265 -17.83 3.61 -26.68
CA HIS A 265 -16.82 3.85 -25.66
C HIS A 265 -17.05 5.21 -24.97
N LEU A 266 -18.30 5.51 -24.59
CA LEU A 266 -18.70 6.68 -23.80
C LEU A 266 -19.37 6.19 -22.51
N CYS A 267 -19.23 6.93 -21.41
CA CYS A 267 -20.07 6.69 -20.22
C CYS A 267 -21.48 7.24 -20.45
N LYS A 268 -22.48 6.73 -19.72
CA LYS A 268 -23.89 7.15 -19.84
C LYS A 268 -24.09 8.68 -19.83
N GLU A 269 -23.35 9.40 -19.00
CA GLU A 269 -23.42 10.87 -18.94
C GLU A 269 -22.88 11.54 -20.22
N CYS A 270 -21.76 11.05 -20.76
CA CYS A 270 -21.19 11.57 -22.00
C CYS A 270 -22.06 11.27 -23.22
N GLU A 271 -22.76 10.14 -23.16
CA GLU A 271 -23.69 9.70 -24.19
C GLU A 271 -25.00 10.48 -24.17
N ALA A 272 -25.58 10.71 -22.99
CA ALA A 272 -26.76 11.55 -22.83
C ALA A 272 -26.51 12.96 -23.40
N PHE A 273 -25.31 13.50 -23.20
CA PHE A 273 -24.93 14.78 -23.78
C PHE A 273 -24.88 14.76 -25.31
N THR A 274 -24.38 13.68 -25.94
CA THR A 274 -24.40 13.55 -27.40
C THR A 274 -25.81 13.42 -27.98
N ARG A 275 -26.80 13.00 -27.19
CA ARG A 275 -28.22 12.95 -27.60
C ARG A 275 -28.92 14.31 -27.48
N SER A 276 -28.37 15.23 -26.67
CA SER A 276 -28.93 16.56 -26.42
C SER A 276 -28.28 17.68 -27.25
N SER A 277 -27.40 17.34 -28.19
CA SER A 277 -26.79 18.24 -29.19
C SER A 277 -27.26 17.84 -30.58
#